data_AF-A0A8C5EDV8-F1
#
_entry.id   AF-A0A8C5EDV8-F1
#
_cell.length_a   1.000
_cell.length_b   1.000
_cell.length_c   1.000
_cell.angle_alpha   90.00
_cell.angle_beta   90.00
_cell.angle_gamma   90.00
#
_symmetry.space_group_name_H-M   'P 1'
#
loop_
_entity.id
_entity.type
_entity.pdbx_description
1 polymer ?
#
loop_
_entity_poly.entity_id
_entity_poly.type
_entity_poly.pdbx_seq_one_letter_code
_entity_poly.pdbx_strand_id
1 'polypeptide(L)'
;MEGAVVATEYYGSAETWNYITSDGQIKRRRDDGGGRSVFAVFKSVFLPQGFPESVSEDYLQYQFWDTVQAFSSSLSGTLSTQAALKGVGVGNQEATVAAATVTWLLKDGTGMLGRILFAWLKGSKLDSEAKKWRLFADILNDFAMFMEISAPYFPPFFVVILCIAGIFKSIVGVAGGATRAALTVHQARRDNMADISAKDGSQETLVNLAGLLVSLILVPLVTDNLLLTLGLFFIFTALHLYANYKAVRSVVMETFNEARLSIALQSFLSDKRVLSPPDVNRREPVFLEFGRNVPIRLGVRLEDIAQSLEELDLATHGKHLPYLMSIRKGCVCVCLSPGASVHHEIRAMCQALWLRDEFKTSGAAQDHWKLVHDSQKKMDAVFDDFLKGAEAAGWDVKRTLLDWDEWRVEWKTKSS
;
A
#
# COMPACT_ATOMS: atom_id res chain seq x y z
N MET A 1 -53.78 -18.86 18.24
CA MET A 1 -53.24 -18.81 16.87
C MET A 1 -51.98 -17.97 16.95
N GLU A 2 -50.82 -18.49 16.54
CA GLU A 2 -49.63 -17.63 16.40
C GLU A 2 -49.99 -16.47 15.45
N GLY A 3 -49.72 -15.25 15.89
CA GLY A 3 -49.99 -14.05 15.11
C GLY A 3 -49.28 -14.08 13.76
N ALA A 4 -49.86 -13.42 12.75
CA ALA A 4 -49.16 -13.21 11.49
C ALA A 4 -47.95 -12.27 11.71
N VAL A 5 -46.84 -12.54 11.03
CA VAL A 5 -45.72 -11.60 10.96
C VAL A 5 -46.19 -10.37 10.18
N VAL A 6 -46.12 -9.20 10.82
CA VAL A 6 -46.56 -7.93 10.22
C VAL A 6 -45.40 -7.08 9.71
N ALA A 7 -44.20 -7.26 10.26
CA ALA A 7 -43.00 -6.59 9.81
C ALA A 7 -41.75 -7.39 10.18
N THR A 8 -40.68 -7.19 9.44
CA THR A 8 -39.36 -7.76 9.71
C THR A 8 -38.33 -6.63 9.74
N GLU A 9 -37.54 -6.57 10.80
CA GLU A 9 -36.43 -5.64 11.01
C GLU A 9 -35.11 -6.39 10.85
N TYR A 10 -34.16 -5.73 10.19
CA TYR A 10 -32.83 -6.26 9.95
C TYR A 10 -31.80 -5.34 10.62
N TYR A 11 -30.92 -5.92 11.44
CA TYR A 11 -29.71 -5.24 11.90
C TYR A 11 -28.53 -5.70 11.05
N GLY A 12 -28.38 -5.07 9.88
CA GLY A 12 -27.46 -5.53 8.84
C GLY A 12 -27.71 -7.00 8.47
N SER A 13 -26.63 -7.75 8.24
CA SER A 13 -26.66 -9.21 8.04
C SER A 13 -26.61 -10.00 9.34
N ALA A 14 -26.54 -9.33 10.50
CA ALA A 14 -26.23 -9.97 11.78
C ALA A 14 -27.47 -10.42 12.56
N GLU A 15 -28.56 -9.65 12.50
CA GLU A 15 -29.79 -10.00 13.20
C GLU A 15 -31.04 -9.75 12.36
N THR A 16 -32.03 -10.62 12.54
CA THR A 16 -33.36 -10.48 11.96
C THR A 16 -34.40 -10.61 13.07
N TRP A 17 -35.33 -9.67 13.11
CA TRP A 17 -36.36 -9.56 14.13
C TRP A 17 -37.73 -9.52 13.46
N ASN A 18 -38.62 -10.43 13.85
CA ASN A 18 -39.98 -10.48 13.35
C ASN A 18 -40.94 -9.83 14.36
N TYR A 19 -41.82 -8.98 13.86
CA TYR A 19 -42.89 -8.36 14.63
C TYR A 19 -44.17 -9.14 14.39
N ILE A 20 -44.74 -9.70 15.46
CA ILE A 20 -45.91 -10.58 15.42
C ILE A 20 -47.06 -9.92 16.17
N THR A 21 -48.28 -9.98 15.63
CA THR A 21 -49.48 -9.42 16.27
C THR A 21 -50.19 -10.45 17.15
N SER A 22 -50.35 -10.17 18.44
CA SER A 22 -51.18 -10.97 19.36
C SER A 22 -52.05 -10.02 20.16
N ASP A 23 -53.37 -10.22 20.12
CA ASP A 23 -54.34 -9.46 20.92
C ASP A 23 -54.27 -7.93 20.71
N GLY A 24 -54.03 -7.49 19.47
CA GLY A 24 -53.90 -6.07 19.12
C GLY A 24 -52.57 -5.42 19.52
N GLN A 25 -51.65 -6.17 20.13
CA GLN A 25 -50.31 -5.72 20.48
C GLN A 25 -49.24 -6.30 19.55
N ILE A 26 -48.21 -5.50 19.26
CA ILE A 26 -47.06 -5.93 18.47
C ILE A 26 -45.98 -6.44 19.42
N LYS A 27 -45.59 -7.71 19.27
CA LYS A 27 -44.47 -8.31 20.00
C LYS A 27 -43.28 -8.49 19.06
N ARG A 28 -42.11 -8.01 19.50
CA ARG A 28 -40.83 -8.20 18.81
C ARG A 28 -40.22 -9.55 19.22
N ARG A 29 -40.05 -10.46 18.26
CA ARG A 29 -39.43 -11.77 18.46
C ARG A 29 -38.18 -11.87 17.61
N ARG A 30 -37.06 -12.30 18.20
CA ARG A 30 -35.84 -12.60 17.45
C ARG A 30 -36.07 -13.88 16.65
N ASP A 31 -35.65 -13.90 15.39
CA ASP A 31 -35.62 -15.15 14.63
C ASP A 31 -34.44 -15.98 15.18
N ASP A 32 -34.75 -16.95 16.05
CA ASP A 32 -33.76 -17.64 16.89
C ASP A 32 -32.91 -18.60 16.05
N GLY A 33 -31.69 -18.14 15.72
CA GLY A 33 -30.60 -18.94 15.17
C GLY A 33 -29.30 -18.89 15.99
N GLY A 34 -29.28 -18.26 17.18
CA GLY A 34 -28.10 -18.30 18.03
C GLY A 34 -28.18 -17.39 19.26
N GLY A 35 -27.95 -17.96 20.44
CA GLY A 35 -27.58 -17.19 21.63
C GLY A 35 -26.31 -16.37 21.41
N ARG A 36 -25.88 -15.59 22.41
CA ARG A 36 -24.58 -14.88 22.38
C ARG A 36 -23.43 -15.89 22.32
N SER A 37 -23.14 -16.37 21.12
CA SER A 37 -21.99 -17.23 20.85
C SER A 37 -20.72 -16.43 21.13
N VAL A 38 -19.71 -17.07 21.70
CA VAL A 38 -18.37 -16.50 21.87
C VAL A 38 -17.85 -15.97 20.53
N PHE A 39 -18.20 -16.64 19.43
CA PHE A 39 -17.91 -16.18 18.07
C PHE A 39 -18.60 -14.85 17.73
N ALA A 40 -19.87 -14.65 18.14
CA ALA A 40 -20.58 -13.40 17.91
C ALA A 40 -19.95 -12.24 18.71
N VAL A 41 -19.51 -12.50 19.94
CA VAL A 41 -18.76 -11.53 20.74
C VAL A 41 -17.41 -11.21 20.08
N PHE A 42 -16.64 -12.23 19.69
CA PHE A 42 -15.37 -12.06 18.98
C PHE A 42 -15.55 -11.22 17.70
N LYS A 43 -16.56 -11.55 16.88
CA LYS A 43 -16.94 -10.79 15.69
C LYS A 43 -17.22 -9.32 16.02
N SER A 44 -18.00 -9.05 17.07
CA SER A 44 -18.34 -7.67 17.47
C SER A 44 -17.16 -6.87 18.01
N VAL A 45 -16.19 -7.54 18.64
CA VAL A 45 -15.01 -6.89 19.23
C VAL A 45 -13.99 -6.59 18.15
N PHE A 46 -13.69 -7.55 17.27
CA PHE A 46 -12.55 -7.48 16.36
C PHE A 46 -12.89 -7.19 14.90
N LEU A 47 -14.11 -7.44 14.43
CA LEU A 47 -14.48 -7.12 13.05
C LEU A 47 -15.25 -5.79 12.95
N PRO A 48 -15.15 -5.07 11.82
CA PRO A 48 -15.91 -3.86 11.58
C PRO A 48 -17.43 -4.07 11.65
N GLN A 49 -18.14 -3.03 12.06
CA GLN A 49 -19.60 -3.01 12.09
C GLN A 49 -20.15 -3.22 10.68
N GLY A 50 -21.13 -4.13 10.56
CA GLY A 50 -21.71 -4.50 9.27
C GLY A 50 -20.87 -5.49 8.46
N PHE A 51 -19.88 -6.14 9.07
CA PHE A 51 -19.15 -7.25 8.45
C PHE A 51 -20.11 -8.41 8.08
N PRO A 52 -19.98 -9.03 6.89
CA PRO A 52 -18.91 -8.83 5.91
C PRO A 52 -19.12 -7.67 4.91
N GLU A 53 -20.32 -7.13 4.79
CA GLU A 53 -20.69 -6.21 3.70
C GLU A 53 -20.12 -4.79 3.85
N SER A 54 -19.53 -4.47 5.01
CA SER A 54 -18.91 -3.17 5.28
C SER A 54 -17.42 -3.10 4.91
N VAL A 55 -16.82 -4.22 4.51
CA VAL A 55 -15.40 -4.32 4.16
C VAL A 55 -15.18 -4.91 2.77
N SER A 56 -13.98 -4.77 2.22
CA SER A 56 -13.55 -5.47 1.01
C SER A 56 -13.56 -7.00 1.20
N GLU A 57 -13.79 -7.75 0.12
CA GLU A 57 -13.82 -9.22 0.15
C GLU A 57 -12.48 -9.84 0.60
N ASP A 58 -11.37 -9.14 0.35
CA ASP A 58 -10.02 -9.55 0.72
C ASP A 58 -9.67 -9.32 2.21
N TYR A 59 -10.54 -8.65 2.98
CA TYR A 59 -10.26 -8.19 4.34
C TYR A 59 -9.80 -9.32 5.27
N LEU A 60 -10.57 -10.41 5.36
CA LEU A 60 -10.22 -11.51 6.29
C LEU A 60 -8.93 -12.21 5.90
N GLN A 61 -8.70 -12.41 4.60
CA GLN A 61 -7.48 -13.06 4.14
C GLN A 61 -6.26 -12.19 4.45
N TYR A 62 -6.37 -10.88 4.23
CA TYR A 62 -5.32 -9.93 4.60
C TYR A 62 -5.08 -9.95 6.12
N GLN A 63 -6.12 -9.78 6.93
CA GLN A 63 -6.02 -9.71 8.40
C GLN A 63 -5.40 -10.97 9.01
N PHE A 64 -5.70 -12.15 8.45
CA PHE A 64 -5.09 -13.40 8.88
C PHE A 64 -3.56 -13.39 8.68
N TRP A 65 -3.10 -13.02 7.49
CA TRP A 65 -1.66 -12.98 7.20
C TRP A 65 -0.96 -11.84 7.92
N ASP A 66 -1.61 -10.69 8.04
CA ASP A 66 -1.11 -9.54 8.80
C ASP A 66 -0.96 -9.86 10.29
N THR A 67 -1.87 -10.66 10.86
CA THR A 67 -1.75 -11.19 12.22
C THR A 67 -0.53 -12.09 12.40
N VAL A 68 -0.29 -13.02 11.47
CA VAL A 68 0.90 -13.91 11.52
C VAL A 68 2.19 -13.09 11.38
N GLN A 69 2.17 -12.10 10.50
CA GLN A 69 3.27 -11.14 10.31
C GLN A 69 3.54 -10.38 11.61
N ALA A 70 2.54 -9.69 12.17
CA ALA A 70 2.68 -8.88 13.39
C ALA A 70 3.17 -9.70 14.58
N PHE A 71 2.67 -10.93 14.75
CA PHE A 71 3.14 -11.85 15.79
C PHE A 71 4.65 -12.15 15.65
N SER A 72 5.08 -12.51 14.44
CA SER A 72 6.48 -12.84 14.15
C SER A 72 7.39 -11.64 14.36
N SER A 73 6.96 -10.45 13.90
CA SER A 73 7.68 -9.19 14.08
C SER A 73 7.83 -8.83 15.56
N SER A 74 6.80 -9.07 16.38
CA SER A 74 6.82 -8.82 17.84
C SER A 74 7.87 -9.68 18.55
N LEU A 75 7.99 -10.96 18.18
CA LEU A 75 9.01 -11.86 18.72
C LEU A 75 10.42 -11.44 18.30
N SER A 76 10.65 -11.17 17.01
CA SER A 76 11.92 -10.63 16.52
C SER A 76 12.29 -9.30 17.19
N GLY A 77 11.31 -8.42 17.40
CA GLY A 77 11.48 -7.14 18.08
C GLY A 77 11.91 -7.32 19.53
N THR A 78 11.44 -8.37 20.21
CA THR A 78 11.88 -8.72 21.56
C THR A 78 13.36 -9.12 21.58
N LEU A 79 13.79 -10.01 20.67
CA LEU A 79 15.19 -10.42 20.54
C LEU A 79 16.11 -9.22 20.26
N SER A 80 15.68 -8.36 19.33
CA SER A 80 16.34 -7.10 18.98
C SER A 80 16.49 -6.17 20.18
N THR A 81 15.42 -6.01 20.96
CA THR A 81 15.39 -5.16 22.15
C THR A 81 16.32 -5.68 23.24
N GLN A 82 16.30 -6.99 23.50
CA GLN A 82 17.17 -7.62 24.48
C GLN A 82 18.66 -7.42 24.13
N ALA A 83 19.03 -7.59 22.85
CA ALA A 83 20.39 -7.36 22.39
C ALA A 83 20.81 -5.89 22.52
N ALA A 84 19.93 -4.95 22.15
CA ALA A 84 20.17 -3.52 22.32
C ALA A 84 20.36 -3.14 23.81
N LEU A 85 19.53 -3.67 24.71
CA LEU A 85 19.64 -3.46 26.16
C LEU A 85 20.97 -4.00 26.71
N LYS A 86 21.37 -5.20 26.29
CA LYS A 86 22.67 -5.76 26.66
C LYS A 86 23.82 -4.88 26.14
N GLY A 87 23.71 -4.38 24.90
CA GLY A 87 24.73 -3.54 24.29
C GLY A 87 24.91 -2.17 24.94
N VAL A 88 23.84 -1.54 25.47
CA VAL A 88 23.96 -0.30 26.25
C VAL A 88 24.48 -0.54 27.68
N GLY A 89 24.72 -1.81 28.07
CA GLY A 89 25.31 -2.18 29.34
C GLY A 89 24.32 -2.53 30.45
N VAL A 90 23.05 -2.84 30.13
CA VAL A 90 22.13 -3.39 31.13
C VAL A 90 22.70 -4.70 31.66
N GLY A 91 22.93 -4.76 32.98
CA GLY A 91 23.58 -5.89 33.66
C GLY A 91 25.10 -5.76 33.83
N ASN A 92 25.73 -4.70 33.33
CA ASN A 92 27.15 -4.40 33.56
C ASN A 92 27.31 -3.36 34.69
N GLN A 93 28.10 -3.69 35.72
CA GLN A 93 28.35 -2.80 36.88
C GLN A 93 29.13 -1.54 36.51
N GLU A 94 29.89 -1.56 35.42
CA GLU A 94 30.68 -0.42 34.94
C GLU A 94 29.87 0.53 34.03
N ALA A 95 28.69 0.09 33.56
CA ALA A 95 27.85 0.90 32.70
C ALA A 95 27.06 1.94 33.50
N THR A 96 27.02 3.17 33.01
CA THR A 96 26.27 4.26 33.65
C THR A 96 24.92 4.49 32.99
N VAL A 97 23.91 4.82 33.80
CA VAL A 97 22.58 5.24 33.31
C VAL A 97 22.68 6.44 32.37
N ALA A 98 23.63 7.35 32.61
CA ALA A 98 23.86 8.52 31.77
C ALA A 98 24.33 8.13 30.35
N ALA A 99 25.31 7.22 30.23
CA ALA A 99 25.80 6.77 28.92
C ALA A 99 24.72 6.02 28.12
N ALA A 100 23.94 5.16 28.79
CA ALA A 100 22.80 4.50 28.17
C ALA A 100 21.76 5.52 27.68
N THR A 101 21.43 6.51 28.51
CA THR A 101 20.50 7.60 28.14
C THR A 101 20.98 8.39 26.92
N VAL A 102 22.26 8.75 26.86
CA VAL A 102 22.84 9.45 25.69
C VAL A 102 22.71 8.60 24.43
N THR A 103 22.95 7.28 24.52
CA THR A 103 22.78 6.36 23.39
C THR A 103 21.34 6.35 22.87
N TRP A 104 20.36 6.29 23.77
CA TRP A 104 18.94 6.37 23.40
C TRP A 104 18.57 7.70 22.76
N LEU A 105 19.02 8.83 23.32
CA LEU A 105 18.77 10.15 22.75
C LEU A 105 19.35 10.31 21.33
N LEU A 106 20.55 9.79 21.09
CA LEU A 106 21.16 9.80 19.76
C LEU A 106 20.40 8.91 18.77
N LYS A 107 20.05 7.69 19.18
CA LYS A 107 19.25 6.75 18.37
C LYS A 107 17.90 7.37 17.99
N ASP A 108 17.16 7.90 18.96
CA ASP A 108 15.82 8.43 18.74
C ASP A 108 15.88 9.74 17.95
N GLY A 109 16.82 10.63 18.25
CA GLY A 109 17.02 11.89 17.53
C GLY A 109 17.36 11.67 16.06
N THR A 110 18.31 10.76 15.76
CA THR A 110 18.64 10.40 14.37
C THR A 110 17.46 9.71 13.66
N GLY A 111 16.74 8.84 14.37
CA GLY A 111 15.49 8.25 13.88
C GLY A 111 14.43 9.28 13.51
N MET A 112 14.23 10.31 14.33
CA MET A 112 13.27 11.39 14.05
C MET A 112 13.66 12.21 12.81
N LEU A 113 14.95 12.52 12.64
CA LEU A 113 15.44 13.19 11.43
C LEU A 113 15.23 12.33 10.17
N GLY A 114 15.52 11.02 10.26
CA GLY A 114 15.29 10.08 9.17
C GLY A 114 13.81 9.98 8.78
N ARG A 115 12.91 9.98 9.77
CA ARG A 115 11.45 10.01 9.57
C ARG A 115 11.01 11.23 8.75
N ILE A 116 11.44 12.43 9.15
CA ILE A 116 11.07 13.69 8.49
C ILE A 116 11.61 13.71 7.06
N LEU A 117 12.89 13.36 6.88
CA LEU A 117 13.54 13.34 5.58
C LEU A 117 12.85 12.36 4.62
N PHE A 118 12.50 11.16 5.09
CA PHE A 118 11.81 10.17 4.26
C PHE A 118 10.40 10.61 3.88
N ALA A 119 9.63 11.14 4.84
CA ALA A 119 8.30 11.67 4.56
C ALA A 119 8.35 12.80 3.50
N TRP A 120 9.33 13.69 3.60
CA TRP A 120 9.54 14.77 2.62
C TRP A 120 9.89 14.23 1.23
N LEU A 121 10.79 13.24 1.12
CA LEU A 121 11.28 12.75 -0.17
C LEU A 121 10.37 11.73 -0.86
N LYS A 122 9.54 10.99 -0.10
CA LYS A 122 8.81 9.82 -0.61
C LYS A 122 7.32 9.79 -0.26
N GLY A 123 6.83 10.71 0.59
CA GLY A 123 5.45 10.68 1.10
C GLY A 123 4.38 10.55 0.02
N SER A 124 4.49 11.31 -1.08
CA SER A 124 3.51 11.31 -2.18
C SER A 124 3.40 9.99 -2.95
N LYS A 125 4.41 9.13 -2.88
CA LYS A 125 4.48 7.85 -3.63
C LYS A 125 3.97 6.64 -2.84
N LEU A 126 3.61 6.81 -1.57
CA LEU A 126 3.28 5.70 -0.69
C LEU A 126 1.89 5.10 -1.01
N ASP A 127 0.95 5.91 -1.48
CA ASP A 127 -0.40 5.45 -1.85
C ASP A 127 -0.39 4.61 -3.15
N SER A 128 0.32 5.06 -4.18
CA SER A 128 0.36 4.41 -5.51
C SER A 128 0.99 3.03 -5.52
N GLU A 129 1.94 2.81 -4.62
CA GLU A 129 2.72 1.58 -4.55
C GLU A 129 2.63 0.92 -3.16
N ALA A 130 1.46 1.04 -2.51
CA ALA A 130 1.27 0.63 -1.12
C ALA A 130 1.69 -0.82 -0.83
N LYS A 131 1.38 -1.75 -1.73
CA LYS A 131 1.79 -3.16 -1.61
C LYS A 131 3.31 -3.33 -1.61
N LYS A 132 4.01 -2.62 -2.50
CA LYS A 132 5.48 -2.69 -2.62
C LYS A 132 6.15 -2.08 -1.40
N TRP A 133 5.65 -0.93 -0.96
CA TRP A 133 6.18 -0.24 0.22
C TRP A 133 5.94 -1.04 1.51
N ARG A 134 4.81 -1.74 1.64
CA ARG A 134 4.55 -2.60 2.80
C ARG A 134 5.55 -3.76 2.88
N LEU A 135 5.85 -4.43 1.76
CA LEU A 135 6.85 -5.50 1.73
C LEU A 135 8.28 -4.99 1.93
N PHE A 136 8.62 -3.85 1.30
CA PHE A 136 9.93 -3.23 1.47
C PHE A 136 10.17 -2.76 2.92
N ALA A 137 9.16 -2.17 3.55
CA ALA A 137 9.27 -1.71 4.93
C ALA A 137 9.60 -2.87 5.87
N ASP A 138 8.97 -4.03 5.72
CA ASP A 138 9.26 -5.17 6.58
C ASP A 138 10.65 -5.77 6.34
N ILE A 139 11.11 -5.85 5.09
CA ILE A 139 12.51 -6.23 4.79
C ILE A 139 13.49 -5.28 5.48
N LEU A 140 13.22 -3.97 5.42
CA LEU A 140 14.05 -2.95 6.05
C LEU A 140 13.99 -3.04 7.59
N ASN A 141 12.83 -3.39 8.15
CA ASN A 141 12.64 -3.60 9.59
C ASN A 141 13.44 -4.80 10.08
N ASP A 142 13.36 -5.92 9.38
CA ASP A 142 14.11 -7.13 9.71
C ASP A 142 15.61 -6.88 9.61
N PHE A 143 16.06 -6.14 8.59
CA PHE A 143 17.45 -5.72 8.51
C PHE A 143 17.87 -4.84 9.70
N ALA A 144 17.04 -3.88 10.10
CA ALA A 144 17.30 -3.03 11.25
C ALA A 144 17.36 -3.83 12.56
N MET A 145 16.47 -4.81 12.75
CA MET A 145 16.50 -5.70 13.91
C MET A 145 17.75 -6.58 13.93
N PHE A 146 18.15 -7.10 12.77
CA PHE A 146 19.41 -7.84 12.65
C PHE A 146 20.63 -7.00 13.01
N MET A 147 20.65 -5.72 12.59
CA MET A 147 21.68 -4.77 12.99
C MET A 147 21.72 -4.57 14.51
N GLU A 148 20.57 -4.39 15.18
CA GLU A 148 20.50 -4.26 16.64
C GLU A 148 20.96 -5.54 17.37
N ILE A 149 20.60 -6.73 16.86
CA ILE A 149 21.06 -8.01 17.40
C ILE A 149 22.59 -8.17 17.27
N SER A 150 23.15 -7.70 16.16
CA SER A 150 24.57 -7.78 15.86
C SER A 150 25.40 -6.70 16.55
N ALA A 151 24.80 -5.55 16.89
CA ALA A 151 25.50 -4.37 17.39
C ALA A 151 26.40 -4.64 18.61
N PRO A 152 26.01 -5.44 19.63
CA PRO A 152 26.86 -5.72 20.79
C PRO A 152 28.20 -6.39 20.44
N TYR A 153 28.31 -7.04 19.28
CA TYR A 153 29.55 -7.66 18.80
C TYR A 153 30.52 -6.66 18.15
N PHE A 154 30.11 -5.39 18.02
CA PHE A 154 30.93 -4.30 17.50
C PHE A 154 30.98 -3.11 18.47
N PRO A 155 31.52 -3.25 19.70
CA PRO A 155 31.45 -2.20 20.73
C PRO A 155 31.89 -0.79 20.27
N PRO A 156 32.99 -0.61 19.49
CA PRO A 156 33.39 0.71 19.02
C PRO A 156 32.37 1.41 18.10
N PHE A 157 31.52 0.64 17.42
CA PHE A 157 30.53 1.13 16.46
C PHE A 157 29.10 0.98 16.94
N PHE A 158 28.88 0.48 18.16
CA PHE A 158 27.57 0.12 18.70
C PHE A 158 26.53 1.24 18.53
N VAL A 159 26.86 2.46 18.99
CA VAL A 159 25.97 3.62 18.90
C VAL A 159 25.65 3.97 17.45
N VAL A 160 26.65 3.92 16.56
CA VAL A 160 26.47 4.22 15.13
C VAL A 160 25.53 3.21 14.48
N ILE A 161 25.71 1.91 14.77
CA ILE A 161 24.84 0.83 14.28
C ILE A 161 23.41 1.03 14.78
N LEU A 162 23.22 1.35 16.07
CA LEU A 162 21.90 1.63 16.63
C LEU A 162 21.22 2.85 15.99
N CYS A 163 21.95 3.93 15.73
CA CYS A 163 21.41 5.11 15.06
C CYS A 163 20.96 4.79 13.62
N ILE A 164 21.75 4.02 12.86
CA ILE A 164 21.37 3.59 11.50
C ILE A 164 20.13 2.68 11.55
N ALA A 165 20.10 1.71 12.47
CA ALA A 165 18.93 0.86 12.69
C ALA A 165 17.69 1.68 13.10
N GLY A 166 17.87 2.71 13.93
CA GLY A 166 16.82 3.66 14.32
C GLY A 166 16.27 4.46 13.14
N ILE A 167 17.14 4.93 12.23
CA ILE A 167 16.72 5.58 10.98
C ILE A 167 15.88 4.62 10.14
N PHE A 168 16.33 3.37 9.96
CA PHE A 168 15.58 2.36 9.22
C PHE A 168 14.21 2.08 9.84
N LYS A 169 14.14 1.80 11.15
CA LYS A 169 12.85 1.61 11.85
C LYS A 169 11.93 2.83 11.75
N SER A 170 12.49 4.04 11.74
CA SER A 170 11.70 5.26 11.52
C SER A 170 11.14 5.36 10.10
N ILE A 171 11.91 5.00 9.08
CA ILE A 171 11.44 4.91 7.68
C ILE A 171 10.31 3.88 7.59
N VAL A 172 10.51 2.70 8.18
CA VAL A 172 9.49 1.64 8.27
C VAL A 172 8.22 2.16 8.92
N GLY A 173 8.32 2.91 10.02
CA GLY A 173 7.15 3.50 10.69
C GLY A 173 6.33 4.42 9.77
N VAL A 174 6.98 5.24 8.94
CA VAL A 174 6.28 6.12 7.97
C VAL A 174 5.65 5.31 6.86
N ALA A 175 6.43 4.43 6.21
CA ALA A 175 5.94 3.62 5.10
C ALA A 175 4.80 2.68 5.56
N GLY A 176 4.97 2.01 6.69
CA GLY A 176 3.95 1.15 7.30
C GLY A 176 2.68 1.93 7.65
N GLY A 177 2.80 3.11 8.27
CA GLY A 177 1.66 3.95 8.62
C GLY A 177 0.89 4.46 7.40
N ALA A 178 1.59 4.99 6.39
CA ALA A 178 0.96 5.50 5.18
C ALA A 178 0.30 4.39 4.35
N THR A 179 0.99 3.27 4.15
CA THR A 179 0.42 2.14 3.40
C THR A 179 -0.74 1.49 4.13
N ARG A 180 -0.71 1.42 5.47
CA ARG A 180 -1.86 1.02 6.28
C ARG A 180 -3.06 1.93 6.03
N ALA A 181 -2.87 3.26 6.02
CA ALA A 181 -3.94 4.19 5.71
C ALA A 181 -4.53 3.94 4.31
N ALA A 182 -3.69 3.74 3.30
CA ALA A 182 -4.14 3.41 1.94
C ALA A 182 -4.94 2.09 1.89
N LEU A 183 -4.51 1.07 2.64
CA LEU A 183 -5.24 -0.20 2.76
C LEU A 183 -6.57 -0.04 3.52
N THR A 184 -6.63 0.79 4.56
CA THR A 184 -7.88 1.08 5.27
C THR A 184 -8.89 1.79 4.35
N VAL A 185 -8.43 2.71 3.50
CA VAL A 185 -9.29 3.34 2.47
C VAL A 185 -9.81 2.29 1.50
N HIS A 186 -8.96 1.36 1.05
CA HIS A 186 -9.37 0.25 0.18
C HIS A 186 -10.41 -0.67 0.84
N GLN A 187 -10.20 -0.98 2.12
CA GLN A 187 -11.07 -1.87 2.88
C GLN A 187 -12.43 -1.25 3.20
N ALA A 188 -12.56 0.08 3.24
CA ALA A 188 -13.82 0.75 3.55
C ALA A 188 -14.83 0.65 2.41
N ARG A 189 -15.98 -0.02 2.64
CA ARG A 189 -17.09 -0.10 1.67
C ARG A 189 -18.33 0.69 2.07
N ARG A 190 -18.35 1.28 3.27
CA ARG A 190 -19.47 2.09 3.80
C ARG A 190 -18.97 3.37 4.48
N ASP A 191 -17.94 3.99 3.92
CA ASP A 191 -17.28 5.18 4.50
C ASP A 191 -16.87 4.97 5.98
N ASN A 192 -16.54 3.72 6.32
CA ASN A 192 -16.30 3.23 7.68
C ASN A 192 -14.81 3.10 8.02
N MET A 193 -13.96 3.95 7.43
CA MET A 193 -12.50 3.91 7.59
C MET A 193 -12.05 3.99 9.06
N ALA A 194 -12.74 4.80 9.88
CA ALA A 194 -12.42 4.95 11.30
C ALA A 194 -12.68 3.67 12.11
N ASP A 195 -13.80 2.98 11.84
CA ASP A 195 -14.12 1.72 12.49
C ASP A 195 -13.13 0.62 12.07
N ILE A 196 -12.81 0.53 10.77
CA ILE A 196 -11.77 -0.40 10.28
C ILE A 196 -10.44 -0.15 10.99
N SER A 197 -9.97 1.10 11.05
CA SER A 197 -8.72 1.45 11.76
C SER A 197 -8.77 1.07 13.25
N ALA A 198 -9.88 1.30 13.93
CA ALA A 198 -10.03 0.97 15.36
C ALA A 198 -10.03 -0.55 15.61
N LYS A 199 -10.68 -1.31 14.73
CA LYS A 199 -10.74 -2.77 14.79
C LYS A 199 -9.41 -3.41 14.45
N ASP A 200 -8.75 -2.92 13.41
CA ASP A 200 -7.40 -3.31 13.02
C ASP A 200 -6.39 -3.04 14.16
N GLY A 201 -6.44 -1.87 14.80
CA GLY A 201 -5.62 -1.56 15.98
C GLY A 201 -5.91 -2.48 17.18
N SER A 202 -7.16 -2.91 17.36
CA SER A 202 -7.52 -3.87 18.41
C SER A 202 -7.00 -5.28 18.11
N GLN A 203 -7.04 -5.71 16.84
CA GLN A 203 -6.46 -6.97 16.39
C GLN A 203 -4.94 -6.98 16.60
N GLU A 204 -4.24 -5.93 16.17
CA GLU A 204 -2.80 -5.76 16.40
C GLU A 204 -2.44 -5.79 17.89
N THR A 205 -3.24 -5.12 18.74
CA THR A 205 -3.04 -5.12 20.19
C THR A 205 -3.15 -6.54 20.78
N LEU A 206 -4.16 -7.31 20.36
CA LEU A 206 -4.33 -8.70 20.81
C LEU A 206 -3.12 -9.57 20.40
N VAL A 207 -2.64 -9.39 19.17
CA VAL A 207 -1.49 -10.13 18.65
C VAL A 207 -0.22 -9.78 19.40
N ASN A 208 0.01 -8.49 19.66
CA ASN A 208 1.15 -8.04 20.47
C ASN A 208 1.09 -8.56 21.91
N LEU A 209 -0.11 -8.66 22.51
CA LEU A 209 -0.29 -9.28 23.81
C LEU A 209 0.12 -10.76 23.80
N ALA A 210 -0.31 -11.51 22.78
CA ALA A 210 0.10 -12.90 22.60
C ALA A 210 1.63 -13.03 22.40
N GLY A 211 2.21 -12.17 21.56
CA GLY A 211 3.64 -12.07 21.35
C GLY A 211 4.40 -11.81 22.66
N LEU A 212 3.93 -10.88 23.47
CA LEU A 212 4.51 -10.56 24.78
C LEU A 212 4.52 -11.78 25.71
N LEU A 213 3.41 -12.53 25.81
CA LEU A 213 3.33 -13.72 26.65
C LEU A 213 4.33 -14.79 26.22
N VAL A 214 4.50 -14.99 24.91
CA VAL A 214 5.50 -15.92 24.37
C VAL A 214 6.93 -15.40 24.63
N SER A 215 7.15 -14.09 24.44
CA SER A 215 8.42 -13.43 24.72
C SER A 215 8.88 -13.56 26.17
N LEU A 216 7.96 -13.54 27.15
CA LEU A 216 8.30 -13.77 28.57
C LEU A 216 8.92 -15.15 28.81
N ILE A 217 8.53 -16.15 28.03
CA ILE A 217 9.11 -17.50 28.08
C ILE A 217 10.40 -17.56 27.24
N LEU A 218 10.43 -16.85 26.12
CA LEU A 218 11.54 -16.87 25.17
C LEU A 218 12.80 -16.20 25.72
N VAL A 219 12.68 -15.03 26.33
CA VAL A 219 13.81 -14.18 26.76
C VAL A 219 14.80 -14.92 27.67
N PRO A 220 14.37 -15.64 28.73
CA PRO A 220 15.29 -16.40 29.56
C PRO A 220 16.05 -17.51 28.80
N LEU A 221 15.43 -18.12 27.79
CA LEU A 221 16.03 -19.22 27.02
C LEU A 221 17.12 -18.75 26.06
N VAL A 222 16.93 -17.55 25.47
CA VAL A 222 17.86 -16.99 24.48
C VAL A 222 18.96 -16.14 25.11
N THR A 223 18.83 -15.78 26.39
CA THR A 223 19.85 -15.01 27.11
C THR A 223 21.19 -15.73 27.06
N ASP A 224 22.23 -15.00 26.62
CA ASP A 224 23.59 -15.52 26.43
C ASP A 224 23.74 -16.70 25.44
N ASN A 225 22.72 -16.97 24.62
CA ASN A 225 22.75 -18.00 23.59
C ASN A 225 22.58 -17.40 22.19
N LEU A 226 23.66 -16.88 21.61
CA LEU A 226 23.64 -16.23 20.29
C LEU A 226 23.11 -17.14 19.18
N LEU A 227 23.50 -18.42 19.18
CA LEU A 227 23.08 -19.36 18.14
C LEU A 227 21.56 -19.56 18.17
N LEU A 228 20.97 -19.68 19.36
CA LEU A 228 19.53 -19.79 19.52
C LEU A 228 18.84 -18.47 19.13
N THR A 229 19.37 -17.31 19.56
CA THR A 229 18.85 -15.99 19.19
C THR A 229 18.81 -15.80 17.68
N LEU A 230 19.91 -16.05 16.98
CA LEU A 230 19.98 -15.93 15.52
C LEU A 230 19.11 -16.96 14.83
N GLY A 231 19.12 -18.22 15.29
CA GLY A 231 18.27 -19.27 14.73
C GLY A 231 16.79 -18.92 14.78
N LEU A 232 16.31 -18.48 15.95
CA LEU A 232 14.92 -18.02 16.13
C LEU A 232 14.63 -16.76 15.33
N PHE A 233 15.54 -15.78 15.34
CA PHE A 233 15.39 -14.54 14.57
C PHE A 233 15.22 -14.84 13.07
N PHE A 234 16.02 -15.73 12.49
CA PHE A 234 15.89 -16.09 11.07
C PHE A 234 14.60 -16.88 10.78
N ILE A 235 14.16 -17.74 11.69
CA ILE A 235 12.86 -18.44 11.57
C ILE A 235 11.70 -17.43 11.58
N PHE A 236 11.69 -16.51 12.54
CA PHE A 236 10.65 -15.48 12.64
C PHE A 236 10.71 -14.51 11.47
N THR A 237 11.90 -14.13 10.99
CA THR A 237 12.08 -13.31 9.78
C THR A 237 11.52 -14.00 8.54
N ALA A 238 11.79 -15.29 8.35
CA ALA A 238 11.24 -16.05 7.23
C ALA A 238 9.70 -16.12 7.28
N LEU A 239 9.14 -16.36 8.47
CA LEU A 239 7.69 -16.37 8.67
C LEU A 239 7.07 -14.99 8.46
N HIS A 240 7.71 -13.93 8.98
CA HIS A 240 7.31 -12.53 8.86
C HIS A 240 7.22 -12.11 7.39
N LEU A 241 8.28 -12.29 6.61
CA LEU A 241 8.32 -11.91 5.20
C LEU A 241 7.38 -12.76 4.34
N TYR A 242 7.26 -14.05 4.62
CA TYR A 242 6.30 -14.92 3.93
C TYR A 242 4.86 -14.48 4.20
N ALA A 243 4.53 -14.19 5.46
CA ALA A 243 3.20 -13.74 5.85
C ALA A 243 2.86 -12.38 5.20
N ASN A 244 3.78 -11.41 5.23
CA ASN A 244 3.56 -10.13 4.55
C ASN A 244 3.37 -10.33 3.03
N TYR A 245 4.23 -11.13 2.38
CA TYR A 245 4.06 -11.47 0.96
C TYR A 245 2.66 -12.03 0.68
N LYS A 246 2.15 -12.95 1.52
CA LYS A 246 0.79 -13.48 1.39
C LYS A 246 -0.29 -12.44 1.65
N ALA A 247 -0.10 -11.53 2.61
CA ALA A 247 -1.01 -10.43 2.91
C ALA A 247 -1.14 -9.44 1.75
N VAL A 248 -0.03 -8.90 1.24
CA VAL A 248 -0.08 -7.93 0.12
C VAL A 248 -0.60 -8.54 -1.17
N ARG A 249 -0.39 -9.85 -1.37
CA ARG A 249 -0.90 -10.59 -2.54
C ARG A 249 -2.39 -10.92 -2.43
N SER A 250 -2.98 -10.92 -1.22
CA SER A 250 -4.43 -11.11 -1.08
C SER A 250 -5.22 -9.84 -1.33
N VAL A 251 -4.64 -8.66 -1.13
CA VAL A 251 -5.32 -7.38 -1.35
C VAL A 251 -5.58 -7.17 -2.85
N VAL A 252 -6.83 -6.99 -3.25
CA VAL A 252 -7.25 -6.77 -4.65
C VAL A 252 -7.73 -5.32 -4.79
N MET A 253 -6.82 -4.39 -5.08
CA MET A 253 -7.18 -2.98 -5.28
C MET A 253 -7.87 -2.77 -6.63
N GLU A 254 -9.00 -2.04 -6.63
CA GLU A 254 -9.75 -1.70 -7.84
C GLU A 254 -9.27 -0.41 -8.52
N THR A 255 -8.30 0.29 -7.94
CA THR A 255 -7.74 1.53 -8.50
C THR A 255 -6.49 1.26 -9.32
N PHE A 256 -6.35 1.98 -10.44
CA PHE A 256 -5.16 1.88 -11.26
C PHE A 256 -3.95 2.59 -10.64
N ASN A 257 -2.86 1.83 -10.48
CA ASN A 257 -1.50 2.36 -10.47
C ASN A 257 -0.81 2.02 -11.81
N GLU A 258 0.44 2.44 -11.98
CA GLU A 258 1.20 2.18 -13.22
C GLU A 258 1.22 0.69 -13.60
N ALA A 259 1.53 -0.20 -12.66
CA ALA A 259 1.66 -1.63 -12.94
C ALA A 259 0.33 -2.28 -13.32
N ARG A 260 -0.75 -2.00 -12.56
CA ARG A 260 -2.09 -2.54 -12.84
C ARG A 260 -2.60 -2.07 -14.19
N LEU A 261 -2.42 -0.79 -14.50
CA LEU A 261 -2.84 -0.23 -15.78
C LEU A 261 -2.03 -0.82 -16.94
N SER A 262 -0.72 -0.99 -16.78
CA SER A 262 0.14 -1.64 -17.77
C SER A 262 -0.33 -3.06 -18.10
N ILE A 263 -0.65 -3.87 -17.09
CA ILE A 263 -1.13 -5.26 -17.28
C ILE A 263 -2.50 -5.26 -17.97
N ALA A 264 -3.43 -4.41 -17.52
CA ALA A 264 -4.77 -4.31 -18.09
C ALA A 264 -4.73 -3.85 -19.56
N LEU A 265 -3.92 -2.83 -19.86
CA LEU A 265 -3.76 -2.29 -21.20
C LEU A 265 -3.11 -3.31 -22.15
N GLN A 266 -2.03 -3.98 -21.72
CA GLN A 266 -1.36 -4.98 -22.55
C GLN A 266 -2.29 -6.16 -22.90
N SER A 267 -3.08 -6.63 -21.93
CA SER A 267 -4.09 -7.67 -22.18
C SER A 267 -5.15 -7.19 -23.18
N PHE A 268 -5.60 -5.94 -23.07
CA PHE A 268 -6.59 -5.40 -23.99
C PHE A 268 -6.03 -5.20 -25.40
N LEU A 269 -4.80 -4.71 -25.53
CA LEU A 269 -4.15 -4.52 -26.82
C LEU A 269 -3.90 -5.84 -27.55
N SER A 270 -3.62 -6.91 -26.81
CA SER A 270 -3.35 -8.25 -27.34
C SER A 270 -4.64 -9.04 -27.62
N ASP A 271 -5.52 -9.13 -26.62
CA ASP A 271 -6.64 -10.08 -26.61
C ASP A 271 -8.02 -9.41 -26.74
N LYS A 272 -8.06 -8.07 -26.87
CA LYS A 272 -9.30 -7.27 -26.88
C LYS A 272 -10.17 -7.43 -25.63
N ARG A 273 -9.56 -7.88 -24.52
CA ARG A 273 -10.22 -8.05 -23.22
C ARG A 273 -9.44 -7.32 -22.13
N VAL A 274 -10.15 -6.53 -21.34
CA VAL A 274 -9.62 -5.96 -20.09
C VAL A 274 -9.74 -7.02 -18.98
N LEU A 275 -8.64 -7.26 -18.27
CA LEU A 275 -8.62 -8.20 -17.14
C LEU A 275 -9.32 -7.59 -15.91
N SER A 276 -9.95 -8.44 -15.10
CA SER A 276 -10.55 -8.04 -13.82
C SER A 276 -9.49 -7.68 -12.77
N PRO A 277 -9.81 -6.90 -11.73
CA PRO A 277 -8.88 -6.62 -10.63
C PRO A 277 -8.25 -7.88 -10.01
N PRO A 278 -8.98 -8.98 -9.73
CA PRO A 278 -8.37 -10.23 -9.25
C PRO A 278 -7.35 -10.84 -10.22
N ASP A 279 -7.63 -10.81 -11.53
CA ASP A 279 -6.74 -11.36 -12.55
C ASP A 279 -5.46 -10.53 -12.69
N VAL A 280 -5.58 -9.19 -12.61
CA VAL A 280 -4.42 -8.29 -12.60
C VAL A 280 -3.63 -8.41 -11.31
N ASN A 281 -4.29 -8.52 -10.15
CA ASN A 281 -3.63 -8.71 -8.85
C ASN A 281 -2.71 -9.94 -8.87
N ARG A 282 -3.11 -11.04 -9.53
CA ARG A 282 -2.25 -12.24 -9.70
C ARG A 282 -0.96 -11.95 -10.47
N ARG A 283 -0.92 -10.91 -11.31
CA ARG A 283 0.25 -10.51 -12.11
C ARG A 283 0.98 -9.29 -11.56
N GLU A 284 0.35 -8.52 -10.66
CA GLU A 284 0.92 -7.30 -10.09
C GLU A 284 2.23 -7.58 -9.33
N PRO A 285 3.34 -6.91 -9.69
CA PRO A 285 4.60 -7.02 -8.95
C PRO A 285 4.48 -6.36 -7.58
N VAL A 286 4.89 -7.06 -6.53
CA VAL A 286 4.87 -6.58 -5.13
C VAL A 286 6.26 -6.23 -4.59
N PHE A 287 7.30 -6.36 -5.41
CA PHE A 287 8.65 -5.93 -5.08
C PHE A 287 8.96 -4.60 -5.77
N LEU A 288 9.81 -3.79 -5.13
CA LEU A 288 10.35 -2.59 -5.77
C LEU A 288 11.28 -3.01 -6.92
N GLU A 289 10.98 -2.54 -8.12
CA GLU A 289 11.81 -2.79 -9.30
C GLU A 289 12.94 -1.74 -9.36
N PHE A 290 14.19 -2.21 -9.35
CA PHE A 290 15.35 -1.35 -9.55
C PHE A 290 15.80 -1.42 -11.02
N GLY A 291 15.50 -0.36 -11.77
CA GLY A 291 16.14 -0.02 -13.05
C GLY A 291 16.04 -1.07 -14.16
N ARG A 292 15.08 -0.89 -15.09
CA ARG A 292 15.06 -1.57 -16.41
C ARG A 292 14.02 -1.05 -17.41
N ASN A 293 13.21 -0.07 -17.02
CA ASN A 293 12.19 0.52 -17.88
C ASN A 293 12.44 2.01 -18.10
N VAL A 294 12.04 2.49 -19.27
CA VAL A 294 11.99 3.92 -19.59
C VAL A 294 11.01 4.57 -18.59
N PRO A 295 11.44 5.55 -17.78
CA PRO A 295 10.60 6.12 -16.75
C PRO A 295 9.49 6.98 -17.38
N ILE A 296 8.30 6.92 -16.79
CA ILE A 296 7.19 7.81 -17.08
C ILE A 296 7.15 8.87 -15.97
N ARG A 297 7.10 10.15 -16.35
CA ARG A 297 6.99 11.28 -15.43
C ARG A 297 5.67 11.99 -15.69
N LEU A 298 4.81 11.99 -14.68
CA LEU A 298 3.47 12.55 -14.73
C LEU A 298 3.42 13.87 -13.96
N GLY A 299 2.81 14.89 -14.55
CA GLY A 299 2.73 16.21 -13.95
C GLY A 299 4.07 16.95 -14.05
N VAL A 300 4.67 16.99 -15.25
CA VAL A 300 5.93 17.72 -15.46
C VAL A 300 5.70 19.17 -15.86
N ARG A 301 6.77 19.98 -15.84
CA ARG A 301 6.74 21.35 -16.35
C ARG A 301 6.62 21.39 -17.87
N LEU A 302 6.12 22.49 -18.42
CA LEU A 302 6.08 22.70 -19.88
C LEU A 302 7.47 22.59 -20.53
N GLU A 303 8.52 23.07 -19.86
CA GLU A 303 9.91 22.99 -20.35
C GLU A 303 10.43 21.55 -20.54
N ASP A 304 9.84 20.58 -19.83
CA ASP A 304 10.14 19.17 -20.00
C ASP A 304 9.37 18.56 -21.19
N ILE A 305 8.31 19.23 -21.65
CA ILE A 305 7.54 18.87 -22.84
C ILE A 305 8.13 19.52 -24.07
N ALA A 306 8.18 20.86 -24.13
CA ALA A 306 8.56 21.68 -25.27
C ALA A 306 9.42 22.89 -24.84
N GLN A 307 10.49 23.16 -25.59
CA GLN A 307 11.42 24.28 -25.36
C GLN A 307 11.41 25.32 -26.49
N SER A 308 10.71 25.03 -27.58
CA SER A 308 10.50 25.95 -28.71
C SER A 308 9.02 25.97 -29.10
N LEU A 309 8.63 27.01 -29.85
CA LEU A 309 7.26 27.09 -30.38
C LEU A 309 6.96 25.94 -31.35
N GLU A 310 7.95 25.49 -32.11
CA GLU A 310 7.84 24.35 -33.02
C GLU A 310 7.55 23.04 -32.25
N GLU A 311 8.27 22.79 -31.16
CA GLU A 311 8.01 21.63 -30.29
C GLU A 311 6.62 21.71 -29.63
N LEU A 312 6.17 22.91 -29.28
CA LEU A 312 4.83 23.10 -28.72
C LEU A 312 3.74 22.85 -29.78
N ASP A 313 3.94 23.31 -31.01
CA ASP A 313 3.05 23.06 -32.14
C ASP A 313 3.00 21.55 -32.49
N LEU A 314 4.12 20.83 -32.35
CA LEU A 314 4.17 19.37 -32.46
C LEU A 314 3.46 18.68 -31.29
N ALA A 315 3.64 19.14 -30.05
CA ALA A 315 2.96 18.57 -28.89
C ALA A 315 1.43 18.74 -28.92
N THR A 316 0.94 19.78 -29.60
CA THR A 316 -0.48 20.14 -29.67
C THR A 316 -1.17 19.65 -30.94
N HIS A 317 -0.48 18.88 -31.79
CA HIS A 317 -0.89 18.62 -33.16
C HIS A 317 -2.30 18.01 -33.28
N GLY A 318 -3.23 18.76 -33.89
CA GLY A 318 -4.45 18.27 -34.51
C GLY A 318 -5.66 17.95 -33.62
N LYS A 319 -5.55 17.91 -32.30
CA LYS A 319 -6.71 17.72 -31.38
C LYS A 319 -6.50 18.39 -30.02
N HIS A 320 -7.57 18.96 -29.48
CA HIS A 320 -7.61 19.48 -28.11
C HIS A 320 -7.74 18.33 -27.11
N LEU A 321 -6.64 17.62 -26.85
CA LEU A 321 -6.53 16.76 -25.67
C LEU A 321 -6.14 17.63 -24.47
N PRO A 322 -6.70 17.40 -23.27
CA PRO A 322 -6.35 18.16 -22.07
C PRO A 322 -5.02 17.69 -21.45
N TYR A 323 -4.05 17.30 -22.29
CA TYR A 323 -2.70 16.96 -21.88
C TYR A 323 -1.72 17.04 -23.06
N LEU A 324 -0.45 17.25 -22.73
CA LEU A 324 0.69 17.20 -23.66
C LEU A 324 1.62 16.06 -23.27
N MET A 325 2.32 15.52 -24.27
CA MET A 325 3.27 14.43 -24.08
C MET A 325 4.51 14.61 -24.95
N SER A 326 5.66 14.22 -24.44
CA SER A 326 6.88 14.12 -25.23
C SER A 326 7.83 13.07 -24.67
N ILE A 327 8.88 12.76 -25.43
CA ILE A 327 10.03 11.97 -24.96
C ILE A 327 11.21 12.91 -24.80
N ARG A 328 11.70 13.09 -23.58
CA ARG A 328 12.83 13.96 -23.28
C ARG A 328 13.80 13.29 -22.31
N LYS A 329 15.09 13.36 -22.62
CA LYS A 329 16.18 12.75 -21.81
C LYS A 329 15.91 11.27 -21.48
N GLY A 330 15.37 10.51 -22.44
CA GLY A 330 15.05 9.10 -22.27
C GLY A 330 13.89 8.82 -21.30
N CYS A 331 13.05 9.80 -21.01
CA CYS A 331 11.84 9.68 -20.18
C CYS A 331 10.61 10.02 -21.03
N VAL A 332 9.48 9.36 -20.77
CA VAL A 332 8.17 9.81 -21.27
C VAL A 332 7.64 10.84 -20.28
N CYS A 333 7.37 12.05 -20.76
CA CYS A 333 6.94 13.18 -19.95
C CYS A 333 5.50 13.54 -20.30
N VAL A 334 4.67 13.75 -19.29
CA VAL A 334 3.25 14.07 -19.46
C VAL A 334 2.86 15.28 -18.60
N CYS A 335 2.20 16.25 -19.22
CA CYS A 335 1.69 17.44 -18.54
C CYS A 335 0.19 17.58 -18.82
N LEU A 336 -0.65 17.66 -17.78
CA LEU A 336 -2.09 17.82 -17.92
C LEU A 336 -2.48 19.30 -18.00
N SER A 337 -3.63 19.56 -18.62
CA SER A 337 -4.32 20.83 -18.44
C SER A 337 -5.10 20.86 -17.12
N PRO A 338 -5.39 22.06 -16.55
CA PRO A 338 -6.18 22.17 -15.32
C PRO A 338 -7.59 21.56 -15.39
N GLY A 339 -8.15 21.42 -16.60
CA GLY A 339 -9.48 20.84 -16.83
C GLY A 339 -9.48 19.33 -17.09
N ALA A 340 -8.34 18.65 -16.96
CA ALA A 340 -8.24 17.21 -17.19
C ALA A 340 -9.06 16.43 -16.15
N SER A 341 -10.01 15.62 -16.62
CA SER A 341 -10.72 14.64 -15.79
C SER A 341 -9.91 13.36 -15.56
N VAL A 342 -10.36 12.51 -14.64
CA VAL A 342 -9.74 11.21 -14.36
C VAL A 342 -9.68 10.30 -15.60
N HIS A 343 -10.67 10.36 -16.48
CA HIS A 343 -10.61 9.63 -17.76
C HIS A 343 -9.45 10.11 -18.63
N HIS A 344 -9.14 11.41 -18.60
CA HIS A 344 -7.98 11.95 -19.31
C HIS A 344 -6.66 11.54 -18.66
N GLU A 345 -6.61 11.42 -17.32
CA GLU A 345 -5.44 10.86 -16.62
C GLU A 345 -5.16 9.41 -17.05
N ILE A 346 -6.20 8.56 -17.03
CA ILE A 346 -6.10 7.16 -17.46
C ILE A 346 -5.67 7.09 -18.94
N ARG A 347 -6.26 7.94 -19.79
CA ARG A 347 -5.90 8.02 -21.22
C ARG A 347 -4.45 8.41 -21.43
N ALA A 348 -4.01 9.47 -20.75
CA ALA A 348 -2.65 9.97 -20.87
C ALA A 348 -1.65 8.92 -20.39
N MET A 349 -1.94 8.20 -19.31
CA MET A 349 -1.08 7.12 -18.84
C MET A 349 -1.10 5.90 -19.78
N CYS A 350 -2.24 5.54 -20.38
CA CYS A 350 -2.29 4.48 -21.40
C CYS A 350 -1.43 4.83 -22.61
N GLN A 351 -1.50 6.08 -23.07
CA GLN A 351 -0.65 6.58 -24.14
C GLN A 351 0.83 6.51 -23.75
N ALA A 352 1.16 6.93 -22.52
CA ALA A 352 2.54 6.95 -22.02
C ALA A 352 3.11 5.53 -21.90
N LEU A 353 2.32 4.57 -21.42
CA LEU A 353 2.69 3.15 -21.34
C LEU A 353 2.98 2.55 -22.72
N TRP A 354 2.10 2.82 -23.70
CA TRP A 354 2.31 2.37 -25.07
C TRP A 354 3.56 3.02 -25.68
N LEU A 355 3.70 4.34 -25.53
CA LEU A 355 4.83 5.09 -26.03
C LEU A 355 6.16 4.62 -25.43
N ARG A 356 6.17 4.30 -24.14
CA ARG A 356 7.32 3.75 -23.42
C ARG A 356 7.77 2.41 -24.02
N ASP A 357 6.81 1.53 -24.28
CA ASP A 357 7.09 0.19 -24.79
C ASP A 357 7.62 0.26 -26.25
N GLU A 358 7.04 1.12 -27.09
CA GLU A 358 7.50 1.37 -28.47
C GLU A 358 8.86 2.08 -28.51
N PHE A 359 9.09 3.07 -27.65
CA PHE A 359 10.38 3.76 -27.56
C PHE A 359 11.50 2.81 -27.16
N LYS A 360 11.20 1.84 -26.27
CA LYS A 360 12.14 0.79 -25.86
C LYS A 360 12.49 -0.15 -27.02
N THR A 361 11.56 -0.44 -27.93
CA THR A 361 11.80 -1.32 -29.08
C THR A 361 12.48 -0.61 -30.25
N SER A 362 12.12 0.64 -30.53
CA SER A 362 12.63 1.40 -31.68
C SER A 362 14.04 1.96 -31.49
N GLY A 363 14.49 2.13 -30.25
CA GLY A 363 15.77 2.75 -29.93
C GLY A 363 15.78 4.27 -30.17
N ALA A 364 16.82 4.95 -29.66
CA ALA A 364 16.92 6.42 -29.62
C ALA A 364 17.12 7.12 -30.99
N ALA A 365 17.08 6.38 -32.10
CA ALA A 365 17.36 6.90 -33.45
C ALA A 365 16.10 7.33 -34.22
N GLN A 366 14.91 7.02 -33.73
CA GLN A 366 13.64 7.38 -34.37
C GLN A 366 13.18 8.78 -33.92
N ASP A 367 12.55 9.53 -34.83
CA ASP A 367 11.92 10.81 -34.51
C ASP A 367 10.87 10.62 -33.40
N HIS A 368 11.15 11.18 -32.22
CA HIS A 368 10.31 11.04 -31.04
C HIS A 368 8.92 11.64 -31.24
N TRP A 369 8.78 12.72 -32.02
CA TRP A 369 7.48 13.34 -32.27
C TRP A 369 6.60 12.43 -33.11
N LYS A 370 7.18 11.72 -34.08
CA LYS A 370 6.46 10.69 -34.82
C LYS A 370 5.89 9.60 -33.90
N LEU A 371 6.68 9.10 -32.94
CA LEU A 371 6.22 8.12 -31.95
C LEU A 371 5.08 8.68 -31.08
N VAL A 372 5.20 9.93 -30.63
CA VAL A 372 4.14 10.61 -29.87
C VAL A 372 2.85 10.69 -30.70
N HIS A 373 2.92 11.08 -31.97
CA HIS A 373 1.75 11.13 -32.85
C HIS A 373 1.13 9.75 -33.12
N ASP A 374 1.95 8.72 -33.33
CA ASP A 374 1.48 7.35 -33.53
C ASP A 374 0.81 6.81 -32.27
N SER A 375 1.33 7.13 -31.08
CA SER A 375 0.70 6.79 -29.80
C SER A 375 -0.68 7.46 -29.62
N GLN A 376 -0.83 8.70 -30.06
CA GLN A 376 -2.09 9.42 -30.01
C GLN A 376 -3.14 8.78 -30.93
N LYS A 377 -2.75 8.48 -32.19
CA LYS A 377 -3.62 7.76 -33.14
C LYS A 377 -4.04 6.39 -32.59
N LYS A 378 -3.11 5.69 -31.93
CA LYS A 378 -3.41 4.41 -31.29
C LYS A 378 -4.48 4.57 -30.20
N MET A 379 -4.34 5.56 -29.31
CA MET A 379 -5.32 5.81 -28.25
C MET A 379 -6.67 6.28 -28.80
N ASP A 380 -6.68 7.10 -29.85
CA ASP A 380 -7.91 7.49 -30.54
C ASP A 380 -8.72 6.28 -31.03
N ALA A 381 -8.04 5.24 -31.50
CA ALA A 381 -8.70 4.06 -32.05
C ALA A 381 -9.22 3.08 -30.99
N VAL A 382 -8.69 3.09 -29.77
CA VAL A 382 -8.91 1.98 -28.81
C VAL A 382 -9.29 2.39 -27.40
N PHE A 383 -9.12 3.66 -27.01
CA PHE A 383 -9.26 4.08 -25.61
C PHE A 383 -10.70 3.96 -25.09
N ASP A 384 -11.69 4.35 -25.89
CA ASP A 384 -13.10 4.32 -25.44
C ASP A 384 -13.58 2.89 -25.18
N ASP A 385 -13.14 1.93 -26.01
CA ASP A 385 -13.41 0.51 -25.82
C ASP A 385 -12.66 -0.05 -24.61
N PHE A 386 -11.40 0.38 -24.41
CA PHE A 386 -10.63 0.03 -23.21
C PHE A 386 -11.33 0.52 -21.95
N LEU A 387 -11.76 1.79 -21.91
CA LEU A 387 -12.37 2.40 -20.74
C LEU A 387 -13.70 1.73 -20.39
N LYS A 388 -14.56 1.47 -21.38
CA LYS A 388 -15.80 0.69 -21.20
C LYS A 388 -15.50 -0.72 -20.70
N GLY A 389 -14.48 -1.36 -21.26
CA GLY A 389 -14.02 -2.68 -20.82
C GLY A 389 -13.51 -2.68 -19.38
N ALA A 390 -12.81 -1.62 -18.96
CA ALA A 390 -12.32 -1.45 -17.61
C ALA A 390 -13.46 -1.27 -16.59
N GLU A 391 -14.42 -0.40 -16.89
CA GLU A 391 -15.64 -0.26 -16.08
C GLU A 391 -16.40 -1.58 -15.96
N ALA A 392 -16.64 -2.27 -17.08
CA ALA A 392 -17.33 -3.55 -17.10
C ALA A 392 -16.58 -4.67 -16.35
N ALA A 393 -15.25 -4.60 -16.29
CA ALA A 393 -14.42 -5.54 -15.55
C ALA A 393 -14.31 -5.23 -14.04
N GLY A 394 -14.90 -4.12 -13.58
CA GLY A 394 -14.95 -3.73 -12.17
C GLY A 394 -13.82 -2.81 -11.70
N TRP A 395 -13.14 -2.11 -12.61
CA TRP A 395 -12.15 -1.09 -12.23
C TRP A 395 -12.82 0.22 -11.80
N ASP A 396 -12.24 0.87 -10.79
CA ASP A 396 -12.60 2.23 -10.41
C ASP A 396 -11.94 3.22 -11.38
N VAL A 397 -12.76 3.80 -12.27
CA VAL A 397 -12.33 4.82 -13.25
C VAL A 397 -12.62 6.25 -12.78
N LYS A 398 -13.15 6.42 -11.56
CA LYS A 398 -13.50 7.72 -10.98
C LYS A 398 -12.35 8.33 -10.16
N ARG A 399 -11.33 7.54 -9.85
CA ARG A 399 -10.07 7.97 -9.21
C ARG A 399 -8.92 7.10 -9.67
N THR A 400 -7.70 7.61 -9.56
CA THR A 400 -6.48 6.87 -9.88
C THR A 400 -5.44 6.99 -8.77
N LEU A 401 -4.45 6.09 -8.80
CA LEU A 401 -3.24 6.16 -7.98
C LEU A 401 -2.01 6.13 -8.90
N LEU A 402 -2.02 7.00 -9.91
CA LEU A 402 -0.99 7.06 -10.95
C LEU A 402 0.25 7.88 -10.57
N ASP A 403 0.33 8.45 -9.36
CA ASP A 403 1.48 9.25 -8.89
C ASP A 403 1.72 10.53 -9.72
N TRP A 404 0.64 11.26 -10.02
CA TRP A 404 0.72 12.59 -10.66
C TRP A 404 1.38 13.61 -9.72
N ASP A 405 2.38 14.34 -10.23
CA ASP A 405 2.84 15.57 -9.61
C ASP A 405 1.88 16.73 -9.96
N GLU A 406 2.03 17.87 -9.30
CA GLU A 406 1.05 18.98 -9.29
C GLU A 406 1.19 19.94 -10.47
N TRP A 407 2.18 19.79 -11.35
CA TRP A 407 2.32 20.70 -12.50
C TRP A 407 1.18 20.52 -13.50
N ARG A 408 0.59 21.65 -13.91
CA ARG A 408 -0.44 21.76 -14.95
C ARG A 408 -0.06 22.88 -15.91
N VAL A 409 -0.51 22.78 -17.16
CA VAL A 409 -0.26 23.81 -18.17
C VAL A 409 -1.54 24.18 -18.91
N GLU A 410 -1.74 25.48 -19.09
CA GLU A 410 -2.75 26.02 -20.00
C GLU A 410 -2.02 26.61 -21.20
N TRP A 411 -2.46 26.25 -22.41
CA TRP A 411 -1.87 26.75 -23.65
C TRP A 411 -2.96 27.29 -24.56
N LYS A 412 -2.66 28.41 -25.21
CA LYS A 412 -3.53 28.97 -26.23
C LYS A 412 -3.26 28.25 -27.54
N THR A 413 -4.24 27.51 -28.02
CA THR A 413 -4.29 27.09 -29.42
C THR A 413 -4.55 28.34 -30.25
N LYS A 414 -3.84 28.49 -31.39
CA LYS A 414 -4.13 29.57 -32.33
C LYS A 414 -5.63 29.49 -32.65
N SER A 415 -6.37 30.53 -32.26
CA SER A 415 -7.75 30.74 -32.67
C SER A 415 -7.82 30.57 -34.18
N SER A 416 -8.67 29.64 -34.63
CA SER A 416 -8.94 29.39 -36.05
C SER A 416 -9.38 30.65 -36.77
#